data_AF-A0A0M7BDJ5-F1
#
_entry.id   AF-A0A0M7BDJ5-F1
#
_cell.length_a   1.000
_cell.length_b   1.000
_cell.length_c   1.000
_cell.angle_alpha   90.00
_cell.angle_beta   90.00
_cell.angle_gamma   90.00
#
_symmetry.space_group_name_H-M   'P 1'
#
loop_
_entity.id
_entity.type
_entity.pdbx_description
1 polymer ?
#
loop_
_entity_poly.entity_id
_entity_poly.type
_entity_poly.pdbx_seq_one_letter_code
_entity_poly.pdbx_strand_id
1 'polypeptide(L)'
;MARASYAASARAMALGALSLAWFCAAAWPVFTPPLTGMVAFRKINLRRTTDRTAILKIYRLIANQELRPLKFDETSSLGDAQFSEAEIAVLLQRHGGARAWTAGDVAAFSGWKPECVTGWCELGLLQAKRGKRGSFDVWQISEDALSRFRREFQVVSDMAKEGKTTSRKLLASFADRGITSVGSQPAGNSSRGHLIRTGDIARMMAFSPT
;
A
#
# COMPACT_ATOMS: atom_id res chain seq x y z
N MET A 1 56.99 -38.42 4.23
CA MET A 1 57.98 -37.35 4.54
C MET A 1 57.72 -36.22 3.56
N ALA A 2 57.55 -34.93 3.87
CA ALA A 2 57.57 -34.20 5.13
C ALA A 2 56.68 -32.94 4.98
N ARG A 3 55.98 -32.65 6.07
CA ARG A 3 55.42 -31.38 6.59
C ARG A 3 55.45 -30.13 5.70
N ALA A 4 54.25 -29.64 5.37
CA ALA A 4 53.99 -28.24 5.07
C ALA A 4 54.22 -27.41 6.35
N SER A 5 55.18 -26.49 6.30
CA SER A 5 55.46 -25.54 7.39
C SER A 5 54.48 -24.38 7.32
N TYR A 6 53.60 -24.30 8.33
CA TYR A 6 52.95 -23.05 8.72
C TYR A 6 54.02 -22.09 9.24
N ALA A 7 54.24 -20.98 8.55
CA ALA A 7 54.93 -19.81 9.08
C ALA A 7 53.99 -18.61 8.94
N ALA A 8 53.60 -18.08 10.09
CA ALA A 8 52.69 -16.98 10.28
C ALA A 8 53.24 -15.67 9.66
N SER A 9 52.39 -14.95 8.93
CA SER A 9 52.59 -13.52 8.67
C SER A 9 51.53 -12.73 9.41
N ALA A 10 51.96 -12.18 10.54
CA ALA A 10 51.20 -11.36 11.48
C ALA A 10 50.91 -9.96 10.91
N ARG A 11 50.00 -9.85 9.93
CA ARG A 11 49.51 -8.58 9.38
C ARG A 11 48.03 -8.63 8.98
N ALA A 12 47.13 -8.84 9.93
CA ALA A 12 45.69 -8.55 9.76
C ALA A 12 44.92 -8.42 11.10
N MET A 13 45.60 -8.03 12.18
CA MET A 13 44.96 -7.76 13.48
C MET A 13 45.25 -6.31 13.86
N ALA A 14 44.55 -5.39 13.21
CA ALA A 14 44.40 -4.02 13.67
C ALA A 14 42.93 -3.64 13.47
N LEU A 15 42.06 -4.30 14.26
CA LEU A 15 40.74 -3.78 14.60
C LEU A 15 40.97 -2.49 15.41
N GLY A 16 41.24 -1.41 14.70
CA GLY A 16 41.28 -0.07 15.25
C GLY A 16 39.86 0.29 15.68
N ALA A 17 39.67 0.45 16.99
CA ALA A 17 38.53 1.15 17.55
C ALA A 17 38.42 2.52 16.86
N LEU A 18 37.50 2.63 15.90
CA LEU A 18 37.15 3.91 15.30
C LEU A 18 36.46 4.72 16.39
N SER A 19 37.18 5.72 16.89
CA SER A 19 36.70 6.70 17.86
C SER A 19 35.32 7.23 17.46
N LEU A 20 34.38 7.19 18.41
CA LEU A 20 33.02 7.74 18.34
C LEU A 20 32.98 9.25 18.02
N ALA A 21 34.12 9.94 18.02
CA ALA A 21 34.21 11.36 17.68
C ALA A 21 33.77 11.69 16.23
N TRP A 22 33.81 10.71 15.31
CA TRP A 22 33.40 10.97 13.92
C TRP A 22 31.87 11.00 13.73
N PHE A 23 31.10 10.57 14.73
CA PHE A 23 29.63 10.58 14.70
C PHE A 23 29.05 12.01 14.67
N CYS A 24 29.80 13.02 15.14
CA CYS A 24 29.29 14.37 15.41
C CYS A 24 29.67 15.47 14.40
N ALA A 25 30.62 15.23 13.47
CA ALA A 25 31.34 16.34 12.81
C ALA A 25 30.89 16.71 11.36
N ALA A 26 29.91 16.04 10.77
CA ALA A 26 29.49 16.33 9.39
C ALA A 26 28.18 17.14 9.35
N ALA A 27 28.27 18.41 8.95
CA ALA A 27 27.12 19.26 8.67
C ALA A 27 26.50 18.88 7.30
N TRP A 28 25.30 18.30 7.32
CA TRP A 28 24.48 18.03 6.13
C TRP A 28 23.13 18.76 6.27
N PRO A 29 22.37 18.99 5.16
CA PRO A 29 21.16 19.78 5.21
C PRO A 29 20.20 19.09 6.17
N VAL A 30 19.91 19.78 7.27
CA VAL A 30 18.97 19.33 8.27
C VAL A 30 17.63 19.25 7.55
N PHE A 31 17.20 18.04 7.22
CA PHE A 31 15.78 17.80 7.04
C PHE A 31 15.17 18.13 8.41
N THR A 32 14.57 19.31 8.55
CA THR A 32 13.76 19.69 9.71
C THR A 32 12.30 19.42 9.39
N PRO A 33 11.83 18.15 9.37
CA PRO A 33 10.41 17.92 9.43
C PRO A 33 9.91 18.45 10.78
N PRO A 34 8.65 18.89 10.90
CA PRO A 34 8.08 19.20 12.19
C PRO A 34 8.28 18.01 13.15
N LEU A 35 8.71 18.29 14.38
CA LEU A 35 9.03 17.30 15.43
C LEU A 35 7.77 16.58 15.96
N THR A 36 6.93 16.09 15.07
CA THR A 36 5.77 15.25 15.40
C THR A 36 6.21 13.79 15.42
N GLY A 37 6.67 13.35 16.60
CA GLY A 37 6.85 11.93 16.93
C GLY A 37 8.24 11.35 16.68
N MET A 38 8.67 10.47 17.60
CA MET A 38 9.83 9.60 17.44
C MET A 38 9.37 8.14 17.45
N VAL A 39 10.02 7.30 16.64
CA VAL A 39 9.74 5.87 16.56
C VAL A 39 10.99 5.07 16.88
N ALA A 40 10.90 4.16 17.85
CA ALA A 40 11.98 3.25 18.18
C ALA A 40 12.22 2.23 17.04
N PHE A 41 13.46 1.85 16.80
CA PHE A 41 13.84 0.87 15.77
C PHE A 41 12.99 -0.40 15.82
N ARG A 42 12.79 -0.97 17.03
CA ARG A 42 11.97 -2.18 17.23
C ARG A 42 10.52 -2.05 16.74
N LYS A 43 10.00 -0.83 16.60
CA LYS A 43 8.64 -0.53 16.12
C LYS A 43 8.58 -0.35 14.60
N ILE A 44 9.71 -0.27 13.89
CA ILE A 44 9.79 -0.24 12.43
C ILE A 44 9.73 -1.68 11.92
N ASN A 45 8.54 -2.29 11.89
CA ASN A 45 8.36 -3.69 11.53
C ASN A 45 7.06 -3.94 10.74
N LEU A 46 6.79 -5.20 10.39
CA LEU A 46 5.62 -5.60 9.59
C LEU A 46 4.26 -5.33 10.25
N ARG A 47 4.23 -5.02 11.55
CA ARG A 47 3.01 -4.58 12.24
C ARG A 47 2.74 -3.08 12.00
N ARG A 48 3.78 -2.29 11.69
CA ARG A 48 3.68 -0.86 11.37
C ARG A 48 3.40 -0.63 9.89
N THR A 49 3.92 -1.47 9.00
CA THR A 49 3.58 -1.47 7.57
C THR A 49 3.45 -2.90 7.06
N THR A 50 2.53 -3.16 6.13
CA THR A 50 2.40 -4.47 5.49
C THR A 50 3.43 -4.68 4.37
N ASP A 51 4.22 -3.65 4.04
CA ASP A 51 5.20 -3.72 2.97
C ASP A 51 6.58 -4.18 3.44
N ARG A 52 6.86 -5.46 3.22
CA ARG A 52 8.16 -6.08 3.51
C ARG A 52 9.30 -5.42 2.72
N THR A 53 9.06 -5.00 1.49
CA THR A 53 10.09 -4.41 0.62
C THR A 53 10.50 -3.04 1.14
N ALA A 54 9.53 -2.23 1.57
CA ALA A 54 9.78 -0.93 2.17
C ALA A 54 10.60 -1.05 3.47
N ILE A 55 10.25 -1.99 4.35
CA ILE A 55 11.00 -2.24 5.59
C ILE A 55 12.44 -2.67 5.28
N LEU A 56 12.63 -3.62 4.36
CA LEU A 56 13.97 -4.08 4.00
C LEU A 56 14.83 -2.95 3.41
N LYS A 57 14.24 -2.04 2.63
CA LYS A 57 14.93 -0.85 2.14
C LYS A 57 15.30 0.09 3.28
N ILE A 58 14.39 0.36 4.22
CA ILE A 58 14.68 1.19 5.39
C ILE A 58 15.80 0.59 6.24
N TYR A 59 15.79 -0.73 6.47
CA TYR A 59 16.88 -1.39 7.20
C TYR A 59 18.23 -1.25 6.47
N ARG A 60 18.25 -1.29 5.14
CA ARG A 60 19.47 -1.01 4.36
C ARG A 60 19.92 0.44 4.50
N LEU A 61 19.01 1.41 4.46
CA LEU A 61 19.33 2.82 4.67
C LEU A 61 19.94 3.05 6.06
N ILE A 62 19.42 2.38 7.09
CA ILE A 62 19.97 2.44 8.45
C ILE A 62 21.37 1.80 8.49
N ALA A 63 21.54 0.61 7.89
CA ALA A 63 22.83 -0.09 7.84
C ALA A 63 23.89 0.70 7.08
N ASN A 64 23.51 1.41 6.01
CA ASN A 64 24.39 2.26 5.21
C ASN A 64 24.63 3.66 5.82
N GLN A 65 24.03 3.96 6.98
CA GLN A 65 24.08 5.27 7.63
C GLN A 65 23.46 6.43 6.84
N GLU A 66 22.62 6.10 5.84
CA GLU A 66 21.82 7.06 5.07
C GLU A 66 20.58 7.52 5.84
N LEU A 67 20.15 6.74 6.84
CA LEU A 67 19.12 7.12 7.81
C LEU A 67 19.69 6.97 9.23
N ARG A 68 19.82 8.10 9.95
CA ARG A 68 20.41 8.12 11.29
C ARG A 68 19.36 8.26 12.39
N PRO A 69 19.59 7.63 13.56
CA PRO A 69 18.73 7.87 14.71
C PRO A 69 18.91 9.30 15.22
N LEU A 70 17.80 9.93 15.61
CA LEU A 70 17.79 11.22 16.32
C LEU A 70 18.31 11.08 17.75
N LYS A 71 18.07 9.93 18.39
CA LYS A 71 18.62 9.58 19.69
C LYS A 71 19.13 8.16 19.69
N PHE A 72 20.40 8.01 20.06
CA PHE A 72 21.04 6.74 20.28
C PHE A 72 22.13 6.94 21.32
N ASP A 73 22.04 6.22 22.43
CA ASP A 73 23.03 6.25 23.50
C ASP A 73 23.94 5.01 23.36
N GLU A 74 25.22 5.15 23.72
CA GLU A 74 26.23 4.09 23.60
C GLU A 74 25.91 2.88 24.47
N THR A 75 25.14 3.09 25.55
CA THR A 75 24.68 2.01 26.44
C THR A 75 23.38 1.34 25.98
N SER A 76 22.72 1.89 24.96
CA SER A 76 21.41 1.44 24.49
C SER A 76 21.49 0.38 23.40
N SER A 77 20.51 -0.53 23.38
CA SER A 77 20.41 -1.52 22.30
C SER A 77 20.00 -0.85 20.98
N LEU A 78 20.37 -1.44 19.84
CA LEU A 78 19.91 -0.97 18.52
C LEU A 78 18.37 -0.86 18.46
N GLY A 79 17.65 -1.70 19.20
CA GLY A 79 16.19 -1.69 19.30
C GLY A 79 15.60 -0.43 19.94
N ASP A 80 16.40 0.33 20.70
CA ASP A 80 16.00 1.55 21.42
C ASP A 80 16.31 2.83 20.63
N ALA A 81 17.12 2.73 19.58
CA ALA A 81 17.43 3.85 18.68
C ALA A 81 16.15 4.52 18.18
N GLN A 82 16.05 5.84 18.38
CA GLN A 82 14.88 6.65 18.04
C GLN A 82 15.07 7.30 16.68
N PHE A 83 14.13 7.10 15.76
CA PHE A 83 14.11 7.71 14.43
C PHE A 83 12.97 8.72 14.33
N SER A 84 13.09 9.68 13.41
CA SER A 84 12.00 10.60 13.09
C SER A 84 10.80 9.84 12.54
N GLU A 85 9.63 10.00 13.17
CA GLU A 85 8.41 9.35 12.70
C GLU A 85 7.99 9.86 11.31
N ALA A 86 8.13 11.17 11.08
CA ALA A 86 7.82 11.80 9.80
C ALA A 86 8.74 11.31 8.68
N GLU A 87 10.05 11.21 8.94
CA GLU A 87 11.01 10.71 7.95
C GLU A 87 10.78 9.23 7.63
N ILE A 88 10.52 8.40 8.65
CA ILE A 88 10.12 7.00 8.46
C ILE A 88 8.84 6.92 7.63
N ALA A 89 7.85 7.77 7.88
CA ALA A 89 6.61 7.79 7.11
C ALA A 89 6.85 8.15 5.63
N VAL A 90 7.69 9.17 5.37
CA VAL A 90 8.07 9.55 3.99
C VAL A 90 8.85 8.44 3.30
N LEU A 91 9.81 7.81 3.98
CA LEU A 91 10.58 6.70 3.42
C LEU A 91 9.71 5.47 3.17
N LEU A 92 8.75 5.17 4.05
CA LEU A 92 7.76 4.13 3.84
C LEU A 92 6.86 4.42 2.64
N GLN A 93 6.49 5.68 2.41
CA GLN A 93 5.73 6.08 1.22
C GLN A 93 6.59 6.00 -0.05
N ARG A 94 7.83 6.49 0.00
CA ARG A 94 8.75 6.57 -1.13
C ARG A 94 9.28 5.22 -1.57
N HIS A 95 9.53 4.32 -0.61
CA HIS A 95 10.07 2.98 -0.85
C HIS A 95 9.02 1.88 -0.74
N GLY A 96 7.81 2.24 -0.33
CA GLY A 96 6.62 1.44 -0.52
C GLY A 96 6.50 1.00 -1.96
N GLY A 97 6.33 -0.31 -2.19
CA GLY A 97 5.72 -0.78 -3.42
C GLY A 97 4.35 -0.14 -3.61
N ALA A 98 3.82 -0.20 -4.83
CA ALA A 98 2.48 0.31 -5.17
C ALA A 98 1.51 -0.04 -4.04
N ARG A 99 1.01 1.00 -3.35
CA ARG A 99 0.20 0.86 -2.14
C ARG A 99 -0.94 -0.09 -2.44
N ALA A 100 -0.95 -1.25 -1.78
CA ALA A 100 -2.06 -2.19 -1.88
C ALA A 100 -3.12 -1.79 -0.85
N TRP A 101 -4.28 -1.37 -1.33
CA TRP A 101 -5.44 -1.07 -0.49
C TRP A 101 -6.21 -2.33 -0.18
N THR A 102 -6.78 -2.41 1.03
CA THR A 102 -7.76 -3.46 1.31
C THR A 102 -9.11 -3.11 0.69
N ALA A 103 -9.99 -4.10 0.48
CA ALA A 103 -11.38 -3.82 0.07
C ALA A 103 -12.09 -2.83 1.01
N GLY A 104 -11.79 -2.90 2.32
CA GLY A 104 -12.30 -1.95 3.31
C GLY A 104 -11.72 -0.53 3.13
N ASP A 105 -10.42 -0.40 2.84
CA ASP A 105 -9.83 0.91 2.55
C ASP A 105 -10.47 1.52 1.29
N VAL A 106 -10.67 0.71 0.25
CA VAL A 106 -11.33 1.13 -1.00
C VAL A 106 -12.75 1.60 -0.74
N ALA A 107 -13.54 0.82 0.01
CA ALA A 107 -14.88 1.21 0.40
C ALA A 107 -14.91 2.54 1.16
N ALA A 108 -13.97 2.74 2.10
CA ALA A 108 -13.91 3.94 2.92
C ALA A 108 -13.69 5.22 2.11
N PHE A 109 -12.75 5.24 1.15
CA PHE A 109 -12.50 6.46 0.36
C PHE A 109 -13.44 6.62 -0.85
N SER A 110 -13.95 5.53 -1.41
CA SER A 110 -14.90 5.60 -2.54
C SER A 110 -16.33 5.90 -2.09
N GLY A 111 -16.67 5.62 -0.83
CA GLY A 111 -18.04 5.64 -0.33
C GLY A 111 -18.86 4.43 -0.75
N TRP A 112 -18.25 3.43 -1.40
CA TRP A 112 -18.91 2.17 -1.74
C TRP A 112 -19.09 1.29 -0.51
N LYS A 113 -20.08 0.40 -0.57
CA LYS A 113 -20.28 -0.58 0.51
C LYS A 113 -19.18 -1.64 0.50
N PRO A 114 -18.58 -1.99 1.65
CA PRO A 114 -17.52 -3.00 1.74
C PRO A 114 -17.90 -4.35 1.14
N GLU A 115 -19.15 -4.76 1.28
CA GLU A 115 -19.66 -6.03 0.74
C GLU A 115 -19.64 -6.02 -0.80
N CYS A 116 -19.97 -4.89 -1.44
CA CYS A 116 -19.91 -4.75 -2.89
C CYS A 116 -18.48 -4.84 -3.40
N VAL A 117 -17.53 -4.13 -2.76
CA VAL A 117 -16.12 -4.14 -3.17
C VAL A 117 -15.53 -5.54 -3.04
N THR A 118 -15.85 -6.23 -1.94
CA THR A 118 -15.45 -7.62 -1.71
C THR A 118 -16.04 -8.54 -2.77
N GLY A 119 -17.33 -8.40 -3.06
CA GLY A 119 -18.01 -9.16 -4.12
C GLY A 119 -17.40 -8.94 -5.51
N TRP A 120 -16.99 -7.72 -5.85
CA TRP A 120 -16.31 -7.45 -7.12
C TRP A 120 -14.92 -8.07 -7.19
N CYS A 121 -14.21 -8.16 -6.06
CA CYS A 121 -12.95 -8.89 -5.98
C CYS A 121 -13.15 -10.40 -6.18
N GLU A 122 -14.18 -10.97 -5.55
CA GLU A 122 -14.54 -12.39 -5.67
C GLU A 122 -14.94 -12.78 -7.09
N LEU A 123 -15.68 -11.91 -7.77
CA LEU A 123 -16.10 -12.09 -9.16
C LEU A 123 -14.97 -11.82 -10.18
N GLY A 124 -13.79 -11.40 -9.72
CA GLY A 124 -12.66 -11.05 -10.59
C GLY A 124 -12.85 -9.78 -11.42
N LEU A 125 -13.90 -9.00 -11.14
CA LEU A 125 -14.17 -7.72 -11.80
C LEU A 125 -13.20 -6.64 -11.32
N LEU A 126 -12.94 -6.62 -10.01
CA LEU A 126 -11.88 -5.83 -9.41
C LEU A 126 -10.68 -6.72 -9.14
N GLN A 127 -9.62 -6.54 -9.92
CA GLN A 127 -8.41 -7.36 -9.80
C GLN A 127 -7.78 -7.18 -8.41
N ALA A 128 -7.71 -8.27 -7.66
CA ALA A 128 -7.19 -8.27 -6.30
C ALA A 128 -6.43 -9.55 -6.02
N LYS A 129 -5.46 -9.48 -5.12
CA LYS A 129 -4.74 -10.65 -4.60
C LYS A 129 -5.24 -10.95 -3.19
N ARG A 130 -5.43 -12.22 -2.84
CA ARG A 130 -5.62 -12.60 -1.45
C ARG A 130 -4.30 -12.44 -0.71
N GLY A 131 -4.32 -11.67 0.36
CA GLY A 131 -3.19 -11.47 1.26
C GLY A 131 -3.63 -11.58 2.71
N LYS A 132 -2.69 -11.36 3.64
CA LYS A 132 -2.97 -11.33 5.08
C LYS A 132 -2.72 -9.96 5.64
N ARG A 133 -3.61 -9.49 6.52
CA ARG A 133 -3.40 -8.32 7.38
C ARG A 133 -3.54 -8.80 8.83
N GLY A 134 -2.39 -9.07 9.45
CA GLY A 134 -2.37 -9.82 10.71
C GLY A 134 -2.84 -11.26 10.52
N SER A 135 -3.84 -11.69 11.30
CA SER A 135 -4.47 -13.01 11.19
C SER A 135 -5.60 -13.08 10.17
N PHE A 136 -6.05 -11.94 9.63
CA PHE A 136 -7.20 -11.89 8.74
C PHE A 136 -6.78 -11.97 7.28
N ASP A 137 -7.49 -12.81 6.52
CA ASP A 137 -7.39 -12.82 5.07
C ASP A 137 -8.09 -11.57 4.52
N VAL A 138 -7.39 -10.84 3.65
CA VAL A 138 -7.87 -9.58 3.07
C VAL A 138 -7.60 -9.56 1.57
N TRP A 139 -8.52 -8.95 0.83
CA TRP A 139 -8.30 -8.60 -0.56
C TRP A 139 -7.35 -7.41 -0.65
N GLN A 140 -6.25 -7.57 -1.36
CA GLN A 140 -5.26 -6.53 -1.66
C GLN A 140 -5.44 -6.06 -3.10
N ILE A 141 -5.82 -4.81 -3.24
CA ILE A 141 -6.13 -4.14 -4.50
C ILE A 141 -5.01 -3.15 -4.78
N SER A 142 -4.33 -3.30 -5.91
CA SER A 142 -3.33 -2.31 -6.33
C SER A 142 -4.00 -1.07 -6.92
N GLU A 143 -3.28 0.04 -6.93
CA GLU A 143 -3.72 1.27 -7.59
C GLU A 143 -4.03 1.08 -9.08
N ASP A 144 -3.16 0.36 -9.81
CA ASP A 144 -3.37 0.04 -11.22
C ASP A 144 -4.63 -0.80 -11.44
N ALA A 145 -4.92 -1.77 -10.56
CA ALA A 145 -6.13 -2.56 -10.62
C ALA A 145 -7.39 -1.70 -10.41
N LEU A 146 -7.36 -0.81 -9.42
CA LEU A 146 -8.48 0.10 -9.18
C LEU A 146 -8.68 1.09 -10.33
N SER A 147 -7.59 1.64 -10.88
CA SER A 147 -7.64 2.53 -12.03
C SER A 147 -8.25 1.84 -13.25
N ARG A 148 -7.82 0.60 -13.55
CA ARG A 148 -8.42 -0.23 -14.60
C ARG A 148 -9.91 -0.44 -14.38
N PHE A 149 -10.30 -0.83 -13.17
CA PHE A 149 -11.69 -1.03 -12.79
C PHE A 149 -12.54 0.23 -13.04
N ARG A 150 -12.08 1.41 -12.61
CA ARG A 150 -12.82 2.67 -12.80
C ARG A 150 -12.92 3.13 -14.26
N ARG A 151 -11.97 2.71 -15.11
CA ARG A 151 -12.07 2.96 -16.56
C ARG A 151 -13.08 2.02 -17.23
N GLU A 152 -13.09 0.76 -16.81
CA GLU A 152 -13.92 -0.27 -17.44
C GLU A 152 -15.36 -0.26 -16.95
N PHE A 153 -15.59 0.06 -15.68
CA PHE A 153 -16.89 -0.03 -15.03
C PHE A 153 -17.31 1.28 -14.38
N GLN A 154 -18.59 1.60 -14.51
CA GLN A 154 -19.27 2.65 -13.77
C GLN A 154 -20.19 2.02 -12.73
N VAL A 155 -20.12 2.51 -11.50
CA VAL A 155 -20.96 2.04 -10.39
C VAL A 155 -22.34 2.69 -10.49
N VAL A 156 -23.40 1.90 -10.57
CA VAL A 156 -24.75 2.42 -10.79
C VAL A 156 -25.26 3.30 -9.66
N SER A 157 -24.83 3.06 -8.42
CA SER A 157 -25.18 3.94 -7.29
C SER A 157 -24.60 5.35 -7.45
N ASP A 158 -23.39 5.44 -7.99
CA ASP A 158 -22.69 6.72 -8.16
C ASP A 158 -23.32 7.50 -9.29
N MET A 159 -23.55 6.84 -10.43
CA MET A 159 -24.29 7.44 -11.56
C MET A 159 -25.70 7.89 -11.15
N ALA A 160 -26.39 7.12 -10.30
CA ALA A 160 -27.72 7.51 -9.81
C ALA A 160 -27.65 8.78 -8.95
N LYS A 161 -26.66 8.84 -8.04
CA LYS A 161 -26.45 9.99 -7.16
C LYS A 161 -26.11 11.24 -7.96
N GLU A 162 -25.18 11.13 -8.91
CA GLU A 162 -24.76 12.25 -9.77
C GLU A 162 -25.88 12.69 -10.72
N GLY A 163 -26.59 11.74 -11.34
CA GLY A 163 -27.72 11.98 -12.22
C GLY A 163 -29.02 12.35 -11.52
N LYS A 164 -29.01 12.55 -10.18
CA LYS A 164 -30.19 12.86 -9.36
C LYS A 164 -31.38 11.95 -9.62
N THR A 165 -31.11 10.66 -9.78
CA THR A 165 -32.09 9.61 -10.10
C THR A 165 -31.90 8.42 -9.15
N THR A 166 -32.66 7.34 -9.37
CA THR A 166 -32.50 6.10 -8.59
C THR A 166 -31.81 5.04 -9.41
N SER A 167 -31.02 4.17 -8.75
CA SER A 167 -30.38 3.03 -9.42
C SER A 167 -31.38 2.11 -10.10
N ARG A 168 -32.60 1.94 -9.53
CA ARG A 168 -33.68 1.16 -10.16
C ARG A 168 -34.11 1.76 -11.50
N LYS A 169 -34.31 3.08 -11.55
CA LYS A 169 -34.71 3.78 -12.79
C LYS A 169 -33.61 3.70 -13.84
N LEU A 170 -32.34 3.84 -13.43
CA LEU A 170 -31.21 3.66 -14.36
C LEU A 170 -31.12 2.22 -14.89
N LEU A 171 -31.25 1.21 -14.03
CA LEU A 171 -31.22 -0.19 -14.46
C LEU A 171 -32.36 -0.53 -15.43
N ALA A 172 -33.57 -0.02 -15.19
CA ALA A 172 -34.68 -0.17 -16.14
C ALA A 172 -34.34 0.49 -17.49
N SER A 173 -33.87 1.74 -17.46
CA SER A 173 -33.44 2.44 -18.68
C SER A 173 -32.30 1.75 -19.43
N PHE A 174 -31.39 1.06 -18.73
CA PHE A 174 -30.33 0.29 -19.35
C PHE A 174 -30.89 -0.98 -19.98
N ALA A 175 -31.78 -1.69 -19.29
CA ALA A 175 -32.43 -2.89 -19.78
C ALA A 175 -33.26 -2.62 -21.04
N ASP A 176 -34.02 -1.52 -21.08
CA ASP A 176 -34.80 -1.08 -22.26
C ASP A 176 -33.91 -0.85 -23.49
N ARG A 177 -32.61 -0.60 -23.27
CA ARG A 177 -31.60 -0.37 -24.31
C ARG A 177 -30.68 -1.59 -24.53
N GLY A 178 -31.05 -2.75 -23.99
CA GLY A 178 -30.28 -4.00 -24.14
C GLY A 178 -28.96 -4.03 -23.36
N ILE A 179 -28.78 -3.15 -22.38
CA ILE A 179 -27.56 -3.09 -21.55
C ILE A 179 -27.81 -3.82 -20.23
N THR A 180 -26.97 -4.82 -19.97
CA THR A 180 -27.05 -5.65 -18.76
C THR A 180 -26.01 -5.22 -17.74
N SER A 181 -26.42 -5.05 -16.48
CA SER A 181 -25.49 -4.80 -15.38
C SER A 181 -24.74 -6.07 -14.97
N VAL A 182 -23.50 -5.90 -14.51
CA VAL A 182 -22.67 -6.97 -13.95
C VAL A 182 -22.31 -6.70 -12.49
N GLY A 183 -21.72 -7.69 -11.81
CA GLY A 183 -21.17 -7.52 -10.46
C GLY A 183 -22.19 -7.45 -9.34
N SER A 184 -23.48 -7.50 -9.65
CA SER A 184 -24.53 -7.42 -8.65
C SER A 184 -24.68 -8.72 -7.87
N GLN A 185 -24.78 -8.61 -6.55
CA GLN A 185 -25.06 -9.71 -5.64
C GLN A 185 -26.42 -9.54 -4.95
N PRO A 186 -27.14 -10.63 -4.61
CA PRO A 186 -28.35 -10.57 -3.81
C PRO A 186 -28.09 -9.98 -2.42
N ALA A 187 -28.98 -9.10 -1.97
CA ALA A 187 -28.94 -8.43 -0.67
C ALA A 187 -30.39 -8.28 -0.14
N GLY A 188 -30.90 -9.36 0.48
CA GLY A 188 -32.31 -9.47 0.88
C GLY A 188 -33.23 -9.46 -0.34
N ASN A 189 -34.27 -8.61 -0.32
CA ASN A 189 -35.21 -8.43 -1.43
C ASN A 189 -34.69 -7.48 -2.53
N SER A 190 -33.39 -7.17 -2.52
CA SER A 190 -32.76 -6.25 -3.47
C SER A 190 -31.43 -6.81 -3.95
N SER A 191 -30.88 -6.29 -5.03
CA SER A 191 -29.51 -6.57 -5.48
C SER A 191 -28.64 -5.33 -5.31
N ARG A 192 -27.35 -5.54 -4.98
CA ARG A 192 -26.38 -4.47 -4.73
C ARG A 192 -25.10 -4.72 -5.52
N GLY A 193 -24.33 -3.66 -5.77
CA GLY A 193 -23.06 -3.76 -6.48
C GLY A 193 -23.20 -3.79 -8.00
N HIS A 194 -24.27 -3.23 -8.55
CA HIS A 194 -24.45 -3.13 -10.00
C HIS A 194 -23.37 -2.25 -10.64
N LEU A 195 -22.74 -2.79 -11.67
CA LEU A 195 -21.77 -2.13 -12.52
C LEU A 195 -22.26 -2.12 -13.96
N ILE A 196 -21.98 -1.05 -14.69
CA ILE A 196 -22.20 -0.95 -16.13
C ILE A 196 -20.84 -0.79 -16.79
N ARG A 197 -20.60 -1.47 -17.91
CA ARG A 197 -19.35 -1.26 -18.64
C ARG A 197 -19.37 0.11 -19.28
N THR A 198 -18.29 0.88 -19.14
CA THR A 198 -18.14 2.20 -19.77
C THR A 198 -18.36 2.12 -21.28
N GLY A 199 -17.95 1.02 -21.93
CA GLY A 199 -18.20 0.78 -23.35
C GLY A 199 -19.70 0.66 -23.71
N ASP A 200 -20.54 0.15 -22.81
CA ASP A 200 -21.99 0.06 -23.04
C ASP A 200 -22.63 1.44 -23.00
N ILE A 201 -22.17 2.29 -22.08
CA ILE A 201 -22.60 3.70 -21.99
C ILE A 201 -22.18 4.45 -23.26
N ALA A 202 -20.95 4.26 -23.73
CA ALA A 202 -20.49 4.90 -24.97
C ALA A 202 -21.31 4.45 -26.19
N ARG A 203 -21.60 3.15 -26.30
CA ARG A 203 -22.48 2.63 -27.36
C ARG A 203 -23.88 3.24 -27.31
N MET A 204 -24.44 3.40 -26.12
CA MET A 204 -25.74 4.04 -25.92
C MET A 204 -25.78 5.50 -26.38
N MET A 205 -24.69 6.24 -26.21
CA MET A 205 -24.61 7.65 -26.63
C MET A 205 -24.33 7.80 -28.12
N ALA A 206 -23.52 6.90 -28.69
CA ALA A 206 -23.16 6.93 -30.11
C ALA A 206 -24.29 6.41 -31.02
N PHE A 207 -25.08 5.46 -30.52
CA PHE A 207 -26.17 4.83 -31.27
C PHE A 207 -27.46 5.03 -30.48
N SER A 208 -28.22 6.08 -30.85
CA SER A 208 -29.58 6.25 -30.34
C SER A 208 -30.40 5.00 -30.66
N PRO A 209 -31.20 4.47 -29.72
CA PRO A 209 -32.13 3.40 -30.02
C PRO A 209 -33.13 3.92 -31.06
N THR A 210 -33.19 3.24 -32.21
CA THR A 210 -34.26 3.38 -33.21
C THR A 210 -35.58 2.91 -32.66
#